data_AF-A0A257Y4U9-F1
#
_entry.id   AF-A0A257Y4U9-F1
#
_cell.length_a   1.000
_cell.length_b   1.000
_cell.length_c   1.000
_cell.angle_alpha   90.00
_cell.angle_beta   90.00
_cell.angle_gamma   90.00
#
_symmetry.space_group_name_H-M   'P 1'
#
loop_
_entity.id
_entity.type
_entity.pdbx_description
1 polymer ?
#
loop_
_entity_poly.entity_id
_entity_poly.type
_entity_poly.pdbx_seq_one_letter_code
_entity_poly.pdbx_strand_id
1 'polypeptide(L)'
;MRVPIVPGAILFDLLNGGDKAWGRHSPYAALGYDAAAAARAGSFALGTVGAGTGATTAHVKGGLGSASAMTPGGHVVGALVAVNAVGSPLIGGGPHLRAAPFERDGEFGGCGMPQHWPDDASPLTMKGATPRANTTIAVVATDAVLTRAQARSFAVMAQDGLALSLFPVHTQLDGDCVFALATGRKELDPIRHAEAELGATAACVLARAVGRAIFEATTLPYPGAQAAWRDRFR
;
A
#
# COMPACT_ATOMS: atom_id res chain seq x y z
N MET A 1 24.63 26.46 -1.68
CA MET A 1 24.64 24.99 -1.53
C MET A 1 23.21 24.53 -1.32
N ARG A 2 22.74 23.50 -2.05
CA ARG A 2 21.43 22.87 -1.83
C ARG A 2 21.66 21.46 -1.29
N VAL A 3 21.03 21.10 -0.18
CA VAL A 3 21.13 19.77 0.42
C VAL A 3 19.76 19.09 0.32
N PRO A 4 19.59 18.05 -0.52
CA PRO A 4 18.32 17.34 -0.64
C PRO A 4 17.98 16.57 0.64
N ILE A 5 16.74 16.70 1.11
CA ILE A 5 16.20 15.87 2.18
C ILE A 5 15.36 14.78 1.51
N VAL A 6 15.81 13.53 1.61
CA VAL A 6 15.13 12.38 0.98
C VAL A 6 14.74 11.38 2.07
N PRO A 7 13.51 11.48 2.60
CA PRO A 7 12.97 10.45 3.48
C PRO A 7 12.87 9.12 2.74
N GLY A 8 13.19 8.03 3.43
CA GLY A 8 13.08 6.68 2.90
C GLY A 8 12.55 5.71 3.94
N ALA A 9 11.88 4.67 3.47
CA ALA A 9 11.50 3.51 4.24
C ALA A 9 11.83 2.26 3.42
N ILE A 10 11.97 1.11 4.09
CA ILE A 10 12.35 -0.15 3.47
C ILE A 10 11.38 -1.24 3.89
N LEU A 11 11.14 -2.18 2.98
CA LEU A 11 10.43 -3.41 3.27
C LEU A 11 11.38 -4.59 3.07
N PHE A 12 11.17 -5.65 3.83
CA PHE A 12 12.01 -6.84 3.74
C PHE A 12 11.53 -7.75 2.60
N ASP A 13 12.33 -7.90 1.55
CA ASP A 13 12.01 -8.72 0.39
C ASP A 13 13.11 -9.71 -0.02
N LEU A 14 14.09 -9.96 0.85
CA LEU A 14 15.27 -10.78 0.51
C LEU A 14 14.92 -12.24 0.15
N LEU A 15 13.71 -12.71 0.47
CA LEU A 15 13.20 -14.05 0.14
C LEU A 15 12.51 -14.11 -1.24
N ASN A 16 12.73 -13.13 -2.10
CA ASN A 16 12.12 -13.02 -3.44
C ASN A 16 12.72 -13.94 -4.53
N GLY A 17 13.56 -14.91 -4.17
CA GLY A 17 14.14 -15.88 -5.10
C GLY A 17 15.29 -15.37 -6.00
N GLY A 18 15.62 -14.07 -5.96
CA GLY A 18 16.76 -13.54 -6.72
C GLY A 18 18.12 -13.87 -6.12
N ASP A 19 19.19 -13.80 -6.92
CA ASP A 19 20.57 -13.94 -6.44
C ASP A 19 20.93 -12.80 -5.47
N LYS A 20 21.55 -13.17 -4.34
CA LYS A 20 21.98 -12.26 -3.27
C LYS A 20 23.51 -12.19 -3.14
N ALA A 21 24.26 -12.84 -4.03
CA ALA A 21 25.72 -12.82 -4.09
C ALA A 21 26.27 -11.47 -4.63
N TRP A 22 25.77 -10.35 -4.12
CA TRP A 22 26.15 -8.99 -4.55
C TRP A 22 27.54 -8.55 -4.06
N GLY A 23 28.22 -9.39 -3.29
CA GLY A 23 29.49 -9.07 -2.66
C GLY A 23 29.33 -7.92 -1.65
N ARG A 24 30.08 -6.83 -1.86
CA ARG A 24 30.14 -5.71 -0.91
C ARG A 24 28.95 -4.75 -1.00
N HIS A 25 28.32 -4.62 -2.18
CA HIS A 25 27.33 -3.57 -2.44
C HIS A 25 26.04 -4.16 -2.99
N SER A 26 24.93 -3.91 -2.29
CA SER A 26 23.61 -4.27 -2.81
C SER A 26 23.19 -3.35 -3.97
N PRO A 27 22.31 -3.81 -4.87
CA PRO A 27 21.87 -3.02 -6.03
C PRO A 27 20.90 -1.89 -5.66
N TYR A 28 20.35 -1.89 -4.43
CA TYR A 28 19.23 -1.04 -4.05
C TYR A 28 19.51 0.47 -4.17
N ALA A 29 20.75 0.91 -3.97
CA ALA A 29 21.10 2.32 -4.13
C ALA A 29 21.00 2.78 -5.60
N ALA A 30 21.51 1.98 -6.54
CA ALA A 30 21.41 2.26 -7.97
C ALA A 30 19.95 2.19 -8.43
N LEU A 31 19.21 1.15 -7.99
CA LEU A 31 17.78 1.03 -8.26
C LEU A 31 16.97 2.24 -7.77
N GLY A 32 17.31 2.79 -6.59
CA GLY A 32 16.67 3.99 -6.06
C GLY A 32 16.93 5.23 -6.91
N TYR A 33 18.17 5.39 -7.42
CA TYR A 33 18.51 6.47 -8.34
C TYR A 33 17.76 6.34 -9.67
N ASP A 34 17.75 5.14 -10.27
CA ASP A 34 17.07 4.87 -11.53
C ASP A 34 15.56 5.11 -11.42
N ALA A 35 14.96 4.69 -10.30
CA ALA A 35 13.55 4.95 -10.03
C ALA A 35 13.24 6.46 -9.93
N ALA A 36 14.09 7.23 -9.25
CA ALA A 36 13.94 8.68 -9.14
C ALA A 36 14.11 9.37 -10.51
N ALA A 37 15.07 8.92 -11.32
CA ALA A 37 15.30 9.46 -12.66
C ALA A 37 14.16 9.12 -13.65
N ALA A 38 13.52 7.95 -13.50
CA ALA A 38 12.42 7.51 -14.35
C ALA A 38 11.04 8.10 -13.98
N ALA A 39 10.93 8.73 -12.80
CA ALA A 39 9.68 9.27 -12.29
C ALA A 39 9.11 10.36 -13.21
N ARG A 40 7.82 10.22 -13.57
CA ARG A 40 7.11 11.14 -14.46
C ARG A 40 5.62 11.17 -14.15
N ALA A 41 4.94 12.23 -14.56
CA ALA A 41 3.49 12.32 -14.47
C ALA A 41 2.82 11.31 -15.42
N GLY A 42 1.62 10.84 -15.04
CA GLY A 42 0.81 9.93 -15.85
C GLY A 42 0.66 8.54 -15.23
N SER A 43 0.19 7.60 -16.04
CA SER A 43 0.00 6.21 -15.63
C SER A 43 1.34 5.49 -15.42
N PHE A 44 1.36 4.58 -14.45
CA PHE A 44 2.49 3.71 -14.15
C PHE A 44 1.99 2.30 -13.83
N ALA A 45 2.87 1.31 -13.95
CA ALA A 45 2.55 -0.08 -13.68
C ALA A 45 2.30 -0.32 -12.18
N LEU A 46 1.41 -1.25 -11.87
CA LEU A 46 1.11 -1.74 -10.53
C LEU A 46 1.48 -3.23 -10.41
N GLY A 47 1.32 -3.78 -9.21
CA GLY A 47 1.59 -5.18 -8.92
C GLY A 47 3.07 -5.45 -8.67
N THR A 48 3.65 -6.40 -9.41
CA THR A 48 5.01 -6.92 -9.20
C THR A 48 6.06 -6.03 -9.87
N VAL A 49 6.13 -4.76 -9.46
CA VAL A 49 7.07 -3.76 -9.99
C VAL A 49 7.62 -2.87 -8.87
N GLY A 50 8.83 -2.31 -9.06
CA GLY A 50 9.45 -1.42 -8.09
C GLY A 50 9.52 -2.04 -6.69
N ALA A 51 9.10 -1.29 -5.67
CA ALA A 51 9.03 -1.79 -4.28
C ALA A 51 8.05 -2.97 -4.10
N GLY A 52 7.09 -3.17 -5.01
CA GLY A 52 6.16 -4.30 -4.98
C GLY A 52 6.75 -5.62 -5.50
N THR A 53 7.94 -5.59 -6.12
CA THR A 53 8.53 -6.76 -6.81
C THR A 53 8.64 -7.97 -5.88
N GLY A 54 9.36 -7.86 -4.77
CA GLY A 54 9.51 -8.94 -3.81
C GLY A 54 8.47 -8.97 -2.67
N ALA A 55 7.47 -8.08 -2.70
CA ALA A 55 6.52 -7.90 -1.62
C ALA A 55 5.56 -9.09 -1.46
N THR A 56 5.30 -9.54 -0.23
CA THR A 56 4.40 -10.66 0.09
C THR A 56 3.58 -10.36 1.32
N THR A 57 2.34 -10.89 1.37
CA THR A 57 1.46 -10.82 2.54
C THR A 57 1.24 -12.22 3.13
N ALA A 58 0.36 -12.36 4.12
CA ALA A 58 -0.17 -13.69 4.41
C ALA A 58 -0.90 -14.25 3.16
N HIS A 59 -0.64 -15.51 2.83
CA HIS A 59 -1.30 -16.35 1.82
C HIS A 59 -1.19 -15.97 0.33
N VAL A 60 -0.99 -14.70 -0.02
CA VAL A 60 -0.88 -14.24 -1.42
C VAL A 60 0.27 -13.28 -1.64
N LYS A 61 0.71 -13.17 -2.90
CA LYS A 61 1.70 -12.19 -3.33
C LYS A 61 1.18 -10.78 -3.01
N GLY A 62 2.07 -9.96 -2.45
CA GLY A 62 1.84 -8.52 -2.27
C GLY A 62 2.27 -7.75 -3.52
N GLY A 63 2.23 -6.42 -3.47
CA GLY A 63 2.57 -5.64 -4.66
C GLY A 63 2.61 -4.14 -4.43
N LEU A 64 2.74 -3.41 -5.54
CA LEU A 64 2.61 -1.97 -5.62
C LEU A 64 1.18 -1.61 -6.05
N GLY A 65 0.51 -0.74 -5.33
CA GLY A 65 -0.84 -0.30 -5.66
C GLY A 65 -0.99 1.19 -5.55
N SER A 66 -1.95 1.74 -6.29
CA SER A 66 -2.27 3.17 -6.23
C SER A 66 -3.76 3.36 -6.43
N ALA A 67 -4.32 4.42 -5.87
CA ALA A 67 -5.69 4.84 -6.17
C ALA A 67 -5.79 6.36 -5.95
N SER A 68 -6.88 6.95 -6.41
CA SER A 68 -7.21 8.35 -6.12
C SER A 68 -8.71 8.58 -6.04
N ALA A 69 -9.10 9.66 -5.39
CA ALA A 69 -10.47 10.18 -5.35
C ALA A 69 -10.46 11.70 -5.17
N MET A 70 -11.58 12.33 -5.51
CA MET A 70 -11.86 13.69 -5.07
C MET A 70 -12.64 13.67 -3.75
N THR A 71 -12.31 14.59 -2.85
CA THR A 71 -13.13 14.89 -1.67
C THR A 71 -14.42 15.60 -2.09
N PRO A 72 -15.48 15.61 -1.25
CA PRO A 72 -16.65 16.47 -1.46
C PRO A 72 -16.29 17.96 -1.64
N GLY A 73 -15.30 18.44 -0.90
CA GLY A 73 -14.72 19.78 -1.06
C GLY A 73 -13.90 20.02 -2.35
N GLY A 74 -13.75 19.03 -3.24
CA GLY A 74 -13.08 19.21 -4.53
C GLY A 74 -11.54 19.12 -4.50
N HIS A 75 -10.96 18.60 -3.42
CA HIS A 75 -9.54 18.28 -3.32
C HIS A 75 -9.25 16.91 -3.91
N VAL A 76 -8.10 16.76 -4.56
CA VAL A 76 -7.65 15.45 -5.04
C VAL A 76 -6.82 14.78 -3.96
N VAL A 77 -7.14 13.55 -3.62
CA VAL A 77 -6.33 12.68 -2.76
C VAL A 77 -5.89 11.46 -3.55
N GLY A 78 -4.59 11.18 -3.53
CA GLY A 78 -3.99 9.98 -4.13
C GLY A 78 -3.18 9.18 -3.11
N ALA A 79 -3.13 7.87 -3.27
CA ALA A 79 -2.24 7.00 -2.52
C ALA A 79 -1.38 6.14 -3.45
N LEU A 80 -0.15 5.83 -3.01
CA LEU A 80 0.75 4.83 -3.57
C LEU A 80 1.25 3.97 -2.41
N VAL A 81 1.17 2.64 -2.52
CA VAL A 81 1.52 1.73 -1.44
C VAL A 81 2.27 0.50 -1.95
N ALA A 82 3.31 0.09 -1.23
CA ALA A 82 3.98 -1.19 -1.39
C ALA A 82 3.59 -2.10 -0.22
N VAL A 83 2.95 -3.23 -0.51
CA VAL A 83 2.28 -4.08 0.47
C VAL A 83 3.08 -5.34 0.74
N ASN A 84 3.90 -5.33 1.79
CA ASN A 84 4.64 -6.50 2.29
C ASN A 84 4.21 -6.82 3.74
N ALA A 85 2.89 -6.82 3.98
CA ALA A 85 2.29 -6.87 5.30
C ALA A 85 2.47 -8.21 6.03
N VAL A 86 2.45 -8.19 7.37
CA VAL A 86 2.31 -9.43 8.15
C VAL A 86 0.91 -9.99 8.00
N GLY A 87 -0.09 -9.10 7.99
CA GLY A 87 -1.50 -9.46 7.95
C GLY A 87 -1.94 -10.00 6.61
N SER A 88 -3.16 -10.53 6.62
CA SER A 88 -3.85 -10.97 5.42
C SER A 88 -4.66 -9.84 4.81
N PRO A 89 -4.57 -9.63 3.48
CA PRO A 89 -5.53 -8.80 2.76
C PRO A 89 -6.86 -9.53 2.53
N LEU A 90 -6.92 -10.84 2.80
CA LEU A 90 -8.09 -11.68 2.56
C LEU A 90 -8.99 -11.78 3.79
N ILE A 91 -10.26 -12.06 3.54
CA ILE A 91 -11.22 -12.54 4.53
C ILE A 91 -11.30 -14.07 4.41
N GLY A 92 -10.73 -14.77 5.39
CA GLY A 92 -10.58 -16.23 5.35
C GLY A 92 -9.63 -16.69 4.23
N GLY A 93 -9.81 -17.92 3.76
CA GLY A 93 -9.07 -18.49 2.63
C GLY A 93 -9.63 -18.16 1.24
N GLY A 94 -10.71 -17.38 1.17
CA GLY A 94 -11.47 -17.10 -0.05
C GLY A 94 -10.97 -15.89 -0.87
N PRO A 95 -11.68 -15.54 -1.96
CA PRO A 95 -11.29 -14.46 -2.87
C PRO A 95 -11.54 -13.05 -2.31
N HIS A 96 -12.30 -12.93 -1.22
CA HIS A 96 -12.75 -11.64 -0.71
C HIS A 96 -11.60 -10.84 -0.09
N LEU A 97 -11.31 -9.67 -0.66
CA LEU A 97 -10.37 -8.72 -0.09
C LEU A 97 -11.04 -7.91 1.03
N ARG A 98 -10.32 -7.61 2.10
CA ARG A 98 -10.80 -6.73 3.19
C ARG A 98 -11.14 -5.33 2.68
N ALA A 99 -10.43 -4.86 1.66
CA ALA A 99 -10.68 -3.59 0.99
C ALA A 99 -12.00 -3.56 0.17
N ALA A 100 -12.72 -4.67 0.03
CA ALA A 100 -13.92 -4.78 -0.81
C ALA A 100 -14.99 -3.68 -0.60
N PRO A 101 -15.28 -3.20 0.62
CA PRO A 101 -16.27 -2.13 0.82
C PRO A 101 -15.90 -0.81 0.14
N PHE A 102 -14.63 -0.61 -0.22
CA PHE A 102 -14.11 0.62 -0.80
C PHE A 102 -13.88 0.52 -2.31
N GLU A 103 -14.12 -0.65 -2.92
CA GLU A 103 -13.92 -0.86 -4.36
C GLU A 103 -14.74 0.10 -5.19
N ARG A 104 -14.15 0.59 -6.29
CA ARG A 104 -14.86 1.36 -7.31
C ARG A 104 -14.65 0.74 -8.67
N ASP A 105 -15.70 0.72 -9.48
CA ASP A 105 -15.66 0.33 -10.89
C ASP A 105 -14.99 -1.03 -11.18
N GLY A 106 -15.03 -1.95 -10.21
CA GLY A 106 -14.42 -3.28 -10.32
C GLY A 106 -12.89 -3.28 -10.37
N GLU A 107 -12.23 -2.22 -9.86
CA GLU A 107 -10.79 -1.99 -9.99
C GLU A 107 -9.89 -3.07 -9.34
N PHE A 108 -10.44 -3.97 -8.53
CA PHE A 108 -9.74 -5.16 -8.01
C PHE A 108 -10.63 -6.42 -8.02
N GLY A 109 -11.52 -6.50 -9.02
CA GLY A 109 -12.18 -7.74 -9.40
C GLY A 109 -13.65 -7.89 -8.97
N GLY A 110 -14.22 -6.95 -8.22
CA GLY A 110 -15.65 -6.91 -7.93
C GLY A 110 -16.17 -8.09 -7.11
N CYS A 111 -15.32 -8.74 -6.29
CA CYS A 111 -15.71 -9.92 -5.52
C CYS A 111 -16.64 -9.60 -4.34
N GLY A 112 -16.68 -8.33 -3.91
CA GLY A 112 -17.50 -7.88 -2.78
C GLY A 112 -17.14 -8.54 -1.44
N MET A 113 -17.97 -8.28 -0.43
CA MET A 113 -17.88 -8.94 0.88
C MET A 113 -18.50 -10.34 0.81
N PRO A 114 -18.00 -11.31 1.60
CA PRO A 114 -18.64 -12.62 1.69
C PRO A 114 -20.06 -12.47 2.27
N GLN A 115 -21.01 -13.28 1.77
CA GLN A 115 -22.39 -13.28 2.28
C GLN A 115 -22.48 -13.75 3.73
N HIS A 116 -21.59 -14.67 4.12
CA HIS A 116 -21.44 -15.16 5.49
C HIS A 116 -19.98 -15.02 5.89
N TRP A 117 -19.72 -14.58 7.12
CA TRP A 117 -18.35 -14.46 7.60
C TRP A 117 -17.73 -15.86 7.72
N PRO A 118 -16.62 -16.17 7.03
CA PRO A 118 -16.03 -17.51 7.06
C PRO A 118 -15.51 -17.87 8.46
N ASP A 119 -15.69 -19.13 8.87
CA ASP A 119 -15.15 -19.64 10.15
C ASP A 119 -13.61 -19.62 10.19
N ASP A 120 -12.97 -19.72 9.01
CA ASP A 120 -11.52 -19.65 8.84
C ASP A 120 -10.99 -18.20 8.75
N ALA A 121 -11.85 -17.18 8.84
CA ALA A 121 -11.44 -15.78 8.90
C ALA A 121 -10.88 -15.44 10.29
N SER A 122 -9.79 -16.11 10.65
CA SER A 122 -9.08 -15.94 11.90
C SER A 122 -8.50 -14.52 12.00
N PRO A 123 -8.68 -13.85 13.14
CA PRO A 123 -8.10 -12.53 13.36
C PRO A 123 -6.56 -12.54 13.38
N LEU A 124 -5.92 -13.66 13.69
CA LEU A 124 -4.46 -13.73 13.87
C LEU A 124 -3.74 -14.42 12.71
N THR A 125 -4.23 -14.19 11.49
CA THR A 125 -3.59 -14.70 10.28
C THR A 125 -2.33 -13.91 9.96
N MET A 126 -1.15 -14.52 10.15
CA MET A 126 0.14 -13.84 10.02
C MET A 126 1.09 -14.57 9.04
N LYS A 127 1.77 -13.79 8.20
CA LYS A 127 2.96 -14.20 7.46
C LYS A 127 4.07 -14.55 8.46
N GLY A 128 4.82 -15.64 8.17
CA GLY A 128 5.74 -16.32 9.09
C GLY A 128 6.53 -15.44 10.07
N ALA A 129 6.85 -16.01 11.25
CA ALA A 129 7.25 -15.31 12.47
C ALA A 129 8.67 -14.68 12.48
N THR A 130 9.29 -14.37 11.33
CA THR A 130 10.57 -13.67 11.32
C THR A 130 10.35 -12.21 11.77
N PRO A 131 10.92 -11.76 12.90
CA PRO A 131 10.71 -10.40 13.38
C PRO A 131 11.17 -9.36 12.35
N ARG A 132 10.37 -8.30 12.14
CA ARG A 132 10.64 -7.18 11.21
C ARG A 132 10.80 -7.57 9.74
N ALA A 133 10.28 -8.72 9.32
CA ALA A 133 10.26 -9.14 7.92
C ALA A 133 9.03 -8.62 7.14
N ASN A 134 8.21 -7.78 7.77
CA ASN A 134 6.94 -7.32 7.23
C ASN A 134 6.82 -5.79 7.33
N THR A 135 6.27 -5.15 6.31
CA THR A 135 6.22 -3.69 6.20
C THR A 135 5.20 -3.29 5.13
N THR A 136 4.26 -2.41 5.45
CA THR A 136 3.48 -1.68 4.44
C THR A 136 3.94 -0.23 4.37
N ILE A 137 4.42 0.20 3.20
CA ILE A 137 4.94 1.57 3.01
C ILE A 137 4.01 2.29 2.06
N ALA A 138 3.47 3.43 2.50
CA ALA A 138 2.58 4.24 1.69
C ALA A 138 3.03 5.70 1.59
N VAL A 139 2.63 6.33 0.50
CA VAL A 139 2.58 7.77 0.33
C VAL A 139 1.13 8.14 0.08
N VAL A 140 0.60 9.11 0.83
CA VAL A 140 -0.66 9.79 0.53
C VAL A 140 -0.36 11.23 0.14
N ALA A 141 -1.01 11.71 -0.92
CA ALA A 141 -0.78 13.03 -1.48
C ALA A 141 -2.10 13.77 -1.68
N THR A 142 -2.08 15.09 -1.44
CA THR A 142 -3.22 15.97 -1.71
C THR A 142 -2.80 17.26 -2.42
N ASP A 143 -3.74 17.89 -3.12
CA ASP A 143 -3.58 19.24 -3.68
C ASP A 143 -3.87 20.37 -2.67
N ALA A 144 -4.40 20.02 -1.49
CA ALA A 144 -4.67 20.97 -0.42
C ALA A 144 -3.39 21.66 0.11
N VAL A 145 -3.53 22.91 0.56
CA VAL A 145 -2.54 23.63 1.38
C VAL A 145 -2.67 23.10 2.81
N LEU A 146 -1.63 22.41 3.27
CA LEU A 146 -1.56 21.88 4.64
C LEU A 146 -0.34 22.43 5.38
N THR A 147 -0.53 22.82 6.64
CA THR A 147 0.58 23.00 7.58
C THR A 147 1.26 21.67 7.88
N ARG A 148 2.46 21.71 8.46
CA ARG A 148 3.18 20.49 8.89
C ARG A 148 2.37 19.65 9.88
N ALA A 149 1.60 20.28 10.77
CA ALA A 149 0.76 19.60 11.74
C ALA A 149 -0.44 18.91 11.05
N GLN A 150 -1.09 19.59 10.11
CA GLN A 150 -2.19 19.02 9.32
C GLN A 150 -1.70 17.88 8.42
N ALA A 151 -0.52 18.01 7.79
CA ALA A 151 0.08 16.93 7.01
C ALA A 151 0.39 15.70 7.89
N ARG A 152 0.83 15.90 9.13
CA ARG A 152 0.99 14.80 10.10
C ARG A 152 -0.36 14.17 10.45
N SER A 153 -1.39 14.96 10.72
CA SER A 153 -2.75 14.47 11.00
C SER A 153 -3.29 13.66 9.81
N PHE A 154 -3.11 14.17 8.59
CA PHE A 154 -3.46 13.51 7.34
C PHE A 154 -2.75 12.15 7.17
N ALA A 155 -1.45 12.06 7.48
CA ALA A 155 -0.73 10.79 7.48
C ALA A 155 -1.27 9.80 8.52
N VAL A 156 -1.67 10.28 9.71
CA VAL A 156 -2.25 9.44 10.77
C VAL A 156 -3.60 8.89 10.33
N MET A 157 -4.52 9.75 9.86
CA MET A 157 -5.84 9.32 9.38
C MET A 157 -5.74 8.37 8.19
N ALA A 158 -4.75 8.56 7.31
CA ALA A 158 -4.52 7.63 6.21
C ALA A 158 -4.19 6.20 6.69
N GLN A 159 -3.57 6.01 7.86
CA GLN A 159 -3.26 4.67 8.38
C GLN A 159 -4.52 3.84 8.62
N ASP A 160 -5.68 4.45 8.86
CA ASP A 160 -6.95 3.73 8.95
C ASP A 160 -7.23 2.94 7.67
N GLY A 161 -6.77 3.43 6.51
CA GLY A 161 -6.84 2.70 5.24
C GLY A 161 -6.07 1.38 5.24
N LEU A 162 -4.97 1.29 5.99
CA LEU A 162 -4.25 0.03 6.19
C LEU A 162 -5.09 -0.92 7.05
N ALA A 163 -5.62 -0.46 8.17
CA ALA A 163 -6.49 -1.27 9.04
C ALA A 163 -7.77 -1.75 8.35
N LEU A 164 -8.30 -0.97 7.41
CA LEU A 164 -9.47 -1.31 6.60
C LEU A 164 -9.18 -2.36 5.51
N SER A 165 -7.91 -2.57 5.13
CA SER A 165 -7.54 -3.42 3.99
C SER A 165 -6.62 -4.58 4.34
N LEU A 166 -6.07 -4.62 5.55
CA LEU A 166 -5.16 -5.62 6.05
C LEU A 166 -5.49 -5.95 7.50
N PHE A 167 -5.31 -7.20 7.90
CA PHE A 167 -5.45 -7.57 9.30
C PHE A 167 -4.58 -8.78 9.70
N PRO A 168 -3.82 -8.70 10.81
CA PRO A 168 -3.55 -7.49 11.59
C PRO A 168 -2.62 -6.50 10.86
N VAL A 169 -2.55 -5.27 11.36
CA VAL A 169 -1.59 -4.22 10.95
C VAL A 169 -0.98 -3.59 12.20
N HIS A 170 0.08 -2.80 12.05
CA HIS A 170 0.72 -2.06 13.15
C HIS A 170 1.21 -2.96 14.28
N THR A 171 1.50 -4.21 13.97
CA THR A 171 2.06 -5.13 14.95
C THR A 171 3.53 -4.79 15.19
N GLN A 172 4.12 -5.35 16.25
CA GLN A 172 5.57 -5.23 16.48
C GLN A 172 6.43 -5.90 15.38
N LEU A 173 5.79 -6.69 14.51
CA LEU A 173 6.42 -7.35 13.38
C LEU A 173 6.40 -6.49 12.11
N ASP A 174 5.58 -5.42 12.09
CA ASP A 174 5.41 -4.51 10.96
C ASP A 174 6.28 -3.26 11.10
N GLY A 175 6.86 -2.83 9.98
CA GLY A 175 7.49 -1.53 9.81
C GLY A 175 6.58 -0.50 9.14
N ASP A 176 5.27 -0.54 9.39
CA ASP A 176 4.29 0.27 8.65
C ASP A 176 4.64 1.77 8.69
N CYS A 177 4.63 2.41 7.52
CA CYS A 177 5.03 3.80 7.38
C CYS A 177 4.17 4.50 6.32
N VAL A 178 3.54 5.61 6.69
CA VAL A 178 2.76 6.46 5.78
C VAL A 178 3.38 7.85 5.72
N PHE A 179 3.84 8.25 4.54
CA PHE A 179 4.30 9.62 4.26
C PHE A 179 3.15 10.44 3.69
N ALA A 180 2.96 11.66 4.19
CA ALA A 180 2.01 12.62 3.65
C ALA A 180 2.70 13.70 2.82
N LEU A 181 2.14 13.99 1.65
CA LEU A 181 2.55 15.07 0.76
C LEU A 181 1.37 16.02 0.50
N ALA A 182 1.64 17.31 0.51
CA ALA A 182 0.67 18.35 0.16
C ALA A 182 1.30 19.26 -0.89
N THR A 183 0.70 19.37 -2.07
CA THR A 183 1.28 20.18 -3.15
C THR A 183 0.96 21.67 -3.02
N GLY A 184 0.05 22.04 -2.11
CA GLY A 184 -0.25 23.44 -1.79
C GLY A 184 -0.90 24.22 -2.93
N ARG A 185 -1.72 23.55 -3.75
CA ARG A 185 -2.35 24.16 -4.94
C ARG A 185 -3.73 24.75 -4.67
N LYS A 186 -4.45 24.24 -3.67
CA LYS A 186 -5.80 24.68 -3.32
C LYS A 186 -5.91 24.94 -1.81
N GLU A 187 -6.44 26.10 -1.44
CA GLU A 187 -6.72 26.42 -0.04
C GLU A 187 -7.73 25.41 0.54
N LEU A 188 -7.50 25.02 1.78
CA LEU A 188 -8.42 24.14 2.50
C LEU A 188 -9.49 24.99 3.18
N ASP A 189 -10.77 24.74 2.90
CA ASP A 189 -11.87 25.47 3.54
C ASP A 189 -11.90 25.19 5.06
N PRO A 190 -11.67 26.21 5.92
CA PRO A 190 -11.61 26.01 7.36
C PRO A 190 -12.98 25.77 8.01
N ILE A 191 -14.09 26.02 7.32
CA ILE A 191 -15.45 26.01 7.91
C ILE A 191 -16.16 24.67 7.66
N ARG A 192 -15.63 23.79 6.79
CA ARG A 192 -16.32 22.58 6.30
C ARG A 192 -15.68 21.23 6.66
N HIS A 193 -15.36 20.97 7.94
CA HIS A 193 -14.78 19.68 8.36
C HIS A 193 -13.68 19.14 7.39
N ALA A 194 -12.95 20.03 6.71
CA ALA A 194 -12.30 19.67 5.45
C ALA A 194 -11.09 18.75 5.67
N GLU A 195 -10.46 18.86 6.84
CA GLU A 195 -9.45 17.91 7.30
C GLU A 195 -10.03 16.51 7.50
N ALA A 196 -11.25 16.39 8.03
CA ALA A 196 -11.92 15.10 8.20
C ALA A 196 -12.32 14.50 6.85
N GLU A 197 -12.79 15.32 5.90
CA GLU A 197 -13.05 14.87 4.52
C GLU A 197 -11.76 14.36 3.85
N LEU A 198 -10.66 15.10 4.00
CA LEU A 198 -9.34 14.68 3.50
C LEU A 198 -8.91 13.36 4.12
N GLY A 199 -8.98 13.24 5.45
CA GLY A 199 -8.59 12.04 6.19
C GLY A 199 -9.41 10.81 5.80
N ALA A 200 -10.75 10.93 5.79
CA ALA A 200 -11.64 9.86 5.38
C ALA A 200 -11.40 9.43 3.93
N THR A 201 -11.19 10.41 3.03
CA THR A 201 -10.85 10.12 1.64
C THR A 201 -9.50 9.41 1.53
N ALA A 202 -8.50 9.82 2.31
CA ALA A 202 -7.19 9.17 2.32
C ALA A 202 -7.24 7.74 2.84
N ALA A 203 -8.02 7.47 3.90
CA ALA A 203 -8.23 6.11 4.39
C ALA A 203 -8.85 5.22 3.32
N CYS A 204 -9.95 5.66 2.69
CA CYS A 204 -10.61 4.93 1.60
C CYS A 204 -9.68 4.71 0.40
N VAL A 205 -8.96 5.74 -0.02
CA VAL A 205 -8.04 5.67 -1.17
C VAL A 205 -6.85 4.76 -0.87
N LEU A 206 -6.30 4.77 0.35
CA LEU A 206 -5.21 3.87 0.72
C LEU A 206 -5.71 2.41 0.81
N ALA A 207 -6.89 2.17 1.36
CA ALA A 207 -7.50 0.83 1.38
C ALA A 207 -7.68 0.27 -0.05
N ARG A 208 -8.18 1.11 -0.97
CA ARG A 208 -8.29 0.77 -2.40
C ARG A 208 -6.94 0.50 -3.04
N ALA A 209 -5.93 1.33 -2.75
CA ALA A 209 -4.59 1.14 -3.27
C ALA A 209 -4.00 -0.21 -2.81
N VAL A 210 -4.24 -0.62 -1.55
CA VAL A 210 -3.87 -1.96 -1.07
C VAL A 210 -4.61 -3.06 -1.86
N GLY A 211 -5.92 -2.94 -2.04
CA GLY A 211 -6.70 -3.90 -2.85
C GLY A 211 -6.14 -4.07 -4.26
N ARG A 212 -5.84 -2.95 -4.93
CA ARG A 212 -5.20 -2.96 -6.26
C ARG A 212 -3.78 -3.54 -6.24
N ALA A 213 -3.00 -3.31 -5.18
CA ALA A 213 -1.67 -3.90 -5.04
C ALA A 213 -1.71 -5.43 -5.07
N ILE A 214 -2.68 -6.03 -4.38
CA ILE A 214 -2.87 -7.48 -4.31
C ILE A 214 -3.43 -8.03 -5.62
N PHE A 215 -4.40 -7.34 -6.20
CA PHE A 215 -5.03 -7.78 -7.44
C PHE A 215 -4.11 -7.73 -8.66
N GLU A 216 -3.30 -6.67 -8.79
CA GLU A 216 -2.40 -6.47 -9.93
C GLU A 216 -1.09 -7.25 -9.80
N ALA A 217 -0.81 -7.83 -8.62
CA ALA A 217 0.40 -8.62 -8.41
C ALA A 217 0.40 -9.89 -9.28
N THR A 218 1.58 -10.26 -9.76
CA THR A 218 1.86 -11.49 -10.48
C THR A 218 2.86 -12.35 -9.72
N THR A 219 2.70 -13.68 -9.77
CA THR A 219 3.65 -14.61 -9.17
C THR A 219 5.04 -14.43 -9.79
N LEU A 220 6.08 -14.44 -8.94
CA LEU A 220 7.46 -14.36 -9.41
C LEU A 220 7.87 -15.67 -10.09
N PRO A 221 8.72 -15.63 -11.13
CA PRO A 221 9.05 -16.80 -11.95
C PRO A 221 10.14 -17.68 -11.31
N TYR A 222 9.93 -18.15 -10.07
CA TYR A 222 10.81 -19.13 -9.43
C TYR A 222 10.02 -20.23 -8.71
N PRO A 223 10.57 -21.46 -8.59
CA PRO A 223 9.89 -22.55 -7.90
C PRO A 223 9.56 -22.20 -6.43
N GLY A 224 8.30 -22.40 -6.04
CA GLY A 224 7.84 -22.09 -4.68
C GLY A 224 7.57 -20.62 -4.42
N ALA A 225 7.56 -19.77 -5.45
CA ALA A 225 7.09 -18.39 -5.34
C ALA A 225 5.65 -18.34 -4.81
N GLN A 226 5.39 -17.39 -3.93
CA GLN A 226 4.05 -17.20 -3.37
C GLN A 226 3.07 -16.78 -4.47
N ALA A 227 1.97 -17.52 -4.57
CA ALA A 227 0.97 -17.32 -5.61
C ALA A 227 0.32 -15.93 -5.51
N ALA A 228 0.12 -15.28 -6.65
CA ALA A 228 -0.72 -14.10 -6.77
C ALA A 228 -2.18 -14.43 -6.49
N TRP A 229 -2.92 -13.42 -6.07
CA TRP A 229 -4.36 -13.56 -5.82
C TRP A 229 -5.09 -14.06 -7.07
N ARG A 230 -4.74 -13.51 -8.25
CA ARG A 230 -5.36 -13.90 -9.52
C ARG A 230 -5.11 -15.38 -9.85
N ASP A 231 -3.90 -15.88 -9.64
CA ASP A 231 -3.56 -17.27 -9.93
C ASP A 231 -4.32 -18.27 -9.03
N ARG A 232 -4.83 -17.81 -7.88
CA ARG A 232 -5.61 -18.63 -6.95
C ARG A 232 -7.11 -18.58 -7.19
N PHE A 233 -7.62 -17.48 -7.75
CA PHE A 233 -9.05 -17.17 -7.74
C PHE A 233 -9.60 -16.71 -9.11
N ARG A 234 -8.78 -16.70 -10.17
CA ARG A 234 -9.15 -16.30 -11.53
C ARG A 234 -8.46 -17.12 -12.61
#